data_AF-A0A7J9KVJ7-F1
#
_entry.id   AF-A0A7J9KVJ7-F1
#
_cell.length_a   1.000
_cell.length_b   1.000
_cell.length_c   1.000
_cell.angle_alpha   90.00
_cell.angle_beta   90.00
_cell.angle_gamma   90.00
#
_symmetry.space_group_name_H-M   'P 1'
#
loop_
_entity.id
_entity.type
_entity.pdbx_description
1 polymer ?
#
loop_
_entity_poly.entity_id
_entity_poly.type
_entity_poly.pdbx_seq_one_letter_code
_entity_poly.pdbx_strand_id
1 'polypeptide(L)'
;MNQTGKFSSKVWLDFDMFEVNGKQVAKCKHCNKDFTWSSKSGTTHLKNHLERCQSKKIKNQERQLTTFEISNLITRDSDESNFMFDQERSHLDFAKMIIKHQFPLDMVEQEFFKIFLKNLQPMFEFPLNDILLFNIHRIYKDKKEKLQLYFD
;
A
#
# COMPACT_ATOMS: atom_id res chain seq x y z
N MET A 1 13.82 -24.04 22.90
CA MET A 1 13.43 -23.33 24.14
C MET A 1 13.64 -21.84 23.89
N ASN A 2 12.56 -21.05 23.83
CA ASN A 2 12.59 -19.62 23.51
C ASN A 2 12.77 -18.81 24.79
N GLN A 3 13.94 -18.21 25.01
CA GLN A 3 14.17 -17.29 26.13
C GLN A 3 13.70 -15.88 25.73
N THR A 4 12.46 -15.52 26.07
CA THR A 4 11.95 -14.16 25.97
C THR A 4 12.39 -13.35 27.20
N GLY A 5 13.65 -12.93 27.23
CA GLY A 5 14.06 -11.77 28.00
C GLY A 5 13.60 -10.52 27.25
N LYS A 6 12.90 -9.60 27.92
CA LYS A 6 12.33 -8.39 27.32
C LYS A 6 13.45 -7.48 26.82
N PHE A 7 13.90 -7.67 25.59
CA PHE A 7 14.94 -6.82 24.99
C PHE A 7 14.38 -5.41 24.78
N SER A 8 14.95 -4.39 25.42
CA SER A 8 14.36 -3.05 25.45
C SER A 8 14.59 -2.21 24.18
N SER A 9 15.41 -2.70 23.24
CA SER A 9 15.80 -1.93 22.04
C SER A 9 14.88 -2.21 20.85
N LYS A 10 14.42 -1.17 20.16
CA LYS A 10 13.59 -1.28 18.93
C LYS A 10 14.29 -2.05 17.80
N VAL A 11 15.62 -2.17 17.84
CA VAL A 11 16.43 -2.92 16.87
C VAL A 11 15.95 -4.36 16.71
N TRP A 12 15.44 -4.99 17.76
CA TRP A 12 15.01 -6.39 17.74
C TRP A 12 13.80 -6.68 16.86
N LEU A 13 13.03 -5.65 16.46
CA LEU A 13 11.93 -5.83 15.51
C LEU A 13 12.45 -6.30 14.13
N ASP A 14 13.67 -5.91 13.78
CA ASP A 14 14.29 -6.17 12.48
C ASP A 14 15.21 -7.40 12.45
N PHE A 15 15.32 -8.16 13.55
CA PHE A 15 16.22 -9.31 13.67
C PHE A 15 15.53 -10.56 14.22
N ASP A 16 15.96 -11.72 13.76
CA ASP A 16 15.62 -13.03 14.33
C ASP A 16 16.80 -13.53 15.18
N MET A 17 16.53 -14.06 16.36
CA MET A 17 17.56 -14.48 17.32
C MET A 17 17.57 -15.99 17.45
N PHE A 18 18.76 -16.59 17.37
CA PHE A 18 18.93 -18.02 17.51
C PHE A 18 20.29 -18.36 18.11
N GLU A 19 20.45 -19.62 18.50
CA GLU A 19 21.69 -20.16 19.04
C GLU A 19 22.26 -21.19 18.07
N VAL A 20 23.50 -20.98 17.61
CA VAL A 20 24.23 -21.93 16.76
C VAL A 20 25.51 -22.31 17.48
N ASN A 21 25.68 -23.61 17.78
CA ASN A 21 26.90 -24.15 18.40
C ASN A 21 27.31 -23.40 19.70
N GLY A 22 26.34 -23.08 20.56
CA GLY A 22 26.57 -22.36 21.82
C GLY A 22 26.83 -20.86 21.69
N LYS A 23 26.70 -20.30 20.48
CA LYS A 23 26.83 -18.85 20.22
C LYS A 23 25.48 -18.23 19.92
N GLN A 24 25.18 -17.11 20.58
CA GLN A 24 24.00 -16.30 20.29
C GLN A 24 24.21 -15.49 19.00
N VAL A 25 23.31 -15.66 18.05
CA VAL A 25 23.36 -15.04 16.73
C VAL A 25 22.05 -14.29 16.47
N ALA A 26 22.16 -13.12 15.87
CA ALA A 26 21.06 -12.30 15.39
C ALA A 26 21.13 -12.21 13.87
N LYS A 27 20.07 -12.63 13.17
CA LYS A 27 19.95 -12.56 11.71
C LYS A 27 19.04 -11.42 11.30
N CYS A 28 19.50 -10.58 10.38
CA CYS A 28 18.71 -9.48 9.86
C CYS A 28 17.57 -10.00 8.97
N LYS A 29 16.32 -9.63 9.26
CA LYS A 29 15.12 -10.02 8.48
C LYS A 29 15.09 -9.45 7.06
N HIS A 30 15.94 -8.44 6.78
CA HIS A 30 15.95 -7.73 5.51
C HIS A 30 16.95 -8.32 4.51
N CYS A 31 18.14 -8.70 4.99
CA CYS A 31 19.23 -9.19 4.14
C CYS A 31 19.74 -10.58 4.52
N ASN A 32 19.17 -11.20 5.55
CA ASN A 32 19.54 -12.53 6.07
C ASN A 32 21.00 -12.66 6.54
N LYS A 33 21.70 -11.54 6.77
CA LYS A 33 23.07 -11.56 7.34
C LYS A 33 23.04 -11.86 8.83
N ASP A 34 23.99 -12.68 9.25
CA ASP A 34 24.19 -13.10 10.64
C ASP A 34 25.13 -12.16 11.38
N PHE A 35 24.79 -11.87 12.62
CA PHE A 35 25.53 -11.02 13.53
C PHE A 35 25.69 -11.72 14.86
N THR A 36 26.87 -11.60 15.47
CA THR A 36 27.07 -12.07 16.84
C THR A 36 26.35 -11.15 17.81
N TRP A 37 25.61 -11.71 18.74
CA TRP A 37 24.94 -10.96 19.79
C TRP A 37 25.25 -11.58 21.15
N SER A 38 25.24 -10.78 22.20
CA SER A 38 25.19 -11.29 23.57
C SER A 38 24.33 -10.37 24.42
N SER A 39 23.67 -10.92 25.44
CA SER A 39 22.88 -10.14 26.40
C SER A 39 23.68 -9.08 27.16
N LYS A 40 25.03 -9.18 27.15
CA LYS A 40 25.95 -8.22 27.78
C LYS A 40 26.51 -7.18 26.81
N SER A 41 26.22 -7.30 25.52
CA SER A 41 26.72 -6.41 24.47
C SER A 41 25.68 -5.35 24.09
N GLY A 42 26.12 -4.17 23.65
CA GLY A 42 25.22 -3.15 23.11
C GLY A 42 24.74 -3.46 21.68
N THR A 43 23.59 -2.90 21.27
CA THR A 43 22.98 -3.12 19.95
C THR A 43 23.48 -2.17 18.84
N THR A 44 24.51 -1.35 19.12
CA THR A 44 25.00 -0.30 18.20
C THR A 44 25.39 -0.86 16.83
N HIS A 45 26.07 -2.00 16.78
CA HIS A 45 26.49 -2.61 15.51
C HIS A 45 25.29 -3.09 14.67
N LEU A 46 24.23 -3.59 15.31
CA LEU A 46 22.98 -3.98 14.66
C LEU A 46 22.22 -2.75 14.14
N LYS A 47 22.20 -1.66 14.93
CA LYS A 47 21.60 -0.38 14.51
C LYS A 47 22.33 0.20 13.29
N ASN A 48 23.67 0.26 13.34
CA ASN A 48 24.50 0.74 12.24
C ASN A 48 24.31 -0.12 10.98
N HIS A 49 24.09 -1.43 11.14
CA HIS A 49 23.71 -2.29 10.03
C HIS A 49 22.37 -1.87 9.42
N LEU A 50 21.31 -1.67 10.22
CA LEU A 50 19.99 -1.29 9.72
C LEU A 50 20.02 0.03 8.92
N GLU A 51 20.83 0.99 9.32
CA GLU A 51 21.01 2.27 8.61
C GLU A 51 21.67 2.09 7.22
N ARG A 52 22.48 1.03 7.06
CA ARG A 52 23.23 0.73 5.83
C ARG A 52 22.68 -0.47 5.05
N CYS A 53 21.68 -1.17 5.57
CA CYS A 53 21.14 -2.38 4.98
C CYS A 53 20.46 -2.07 3.64
N GLN A 54 21.13 -2.38 2.54
CA GLN A 54 20.65 -2.12 1.18
C GLN A 54 19.29 -2.76 0.91
N SER A 55 19.08 -4.01 1.33
CA SER A 55 17.79 -4.71 1.18
C SER A 55 16.65 -4.06 1.97
N LYS A 56 16.95 -3.35 3.07
CA LYS A 56 15.96 -2.55 3.81
C LYS A 56 15.66 -1.23 3.09
N LYS A 57 16.68 -0.61 2.49
CA LYS A 57 16.52 0.62 1.68
C LYS A 57 15.69 0.37 0.42
N ILE A 58 15.94 -0.72 -0.30
CA ILE A 58 15.18 -1.09 -1.52
C ILE A 58 13.71 -1.34 -1.18
N LYS A 59 13.40 -2.14 -0.15
CA LYS A 59 12.01 -2.36 0.30
C LYS A 59 11.31 -1.07 0.76
N ASN A 60 12.04 -0.15 1.40
CA ASN A 60 11.50 1.16 1.78
C ASN A 60 11.29 2.08 0.57
N GLN A 61 12.16 2.03 -0.44
CA GLN A 61 12.03 2.79 -1.68
C GLN A 61 10.87 2.25 -2.52
N GLU A 62 10.70 0.94 -2.65
CA GLU A 62 9.54 0.34 -3.33
C GLU A 62 8.22 0.71 -2.64
N ARG A 63 8.16 0.65 -1.29
CA ARG A 63 6.99 1.14 -0.52
C ARG A 63 6.76 2.64 -0.69
N GLN A 64 7.82 3.45 -0.74
CA GLN A 64 7.67 4.89 -0.96
C GLN A 64 7.22 5.21 -2.38
N LEU A 65 7.73 4.51 -3.40
CA LEU A 65 7.32 4.67 -4.80
C LEU A 65 5.84 4.31 -4.97
N THR A 66 5.37 3.19 -4.41
CA THR A 66 3.94 2.83 -4.48
C THR A 66 3.04 3.80 -3.71
N THR A 67 3.52 4.34 -2.59
CA THR A 67 2.75 5.31 -1.78
C THR A 67 2.70 6.69 -2.45
N PHE A 68 3.78 7.11 -3.12
CA PHE A 68 3.88 8.40 -3.78
C PHE A 68 3.05 8.46 -5.08
N GLU A 69 2.97 7.35 -5.83
CA GLU A 69 2.09 7.25 -7.00
C GLU A 69 0.61 7.26 -6.60
N ILE A 70 0.23 6.53 -5.55
CA ILE A 70 -1.14 6.55 -5.00
C ILE A 70 -1.45 7.94 -4.41
N SER A 71 -0.51 8.54 -3.68
CA SER A 71 -0.67 9.89 -3.11
C SER A 71 -0.81 10.95 -4.21
N ASN A 72 -0.03 10.91 -5.29
CA ASN A 72 -0.18 11.87 -6.39
C ASN A 72 -1.48 11.69 -7.20
N LEU A 73 -2.05 10.48 -7.26
CA LEU A 73 -3.41 10.26 -7.79
C LEU A 73 -4.48 10.82 -6.84
N ILE A 74 -4.20 10.87 -5.53
CA ILE A 74 -5.12 11.39 -4.51
C ILE A 74 -5.04 12.92 -4.40
N THR A 75 -3.85 13.52 -4.54
CA THR A 75 -3.51 14.89 -4.11
C THR A 75 -3.49 15.93 -5.24
N ARG A 76 -4.26 15.72 -6.32
CA ARG A 76 -4.36 16.73 -7.39
C ARG A 76 -5.30 17.89 -7.08
N ASP A 77 -6.00 17.86 -5.96
CA ASP A 77 -6.61 19.04 -5.36
C ASP A 77 -6.30 19.06 -3.86
N SER A 78 -5.88 20.24 -3.43
CA SER A 78 -5.55 20.76 -2.12
C SER A 78 -5.99 20.02 -0.84
N ASP A 79 -5.16 20.29 0.16
CA ASP A 79 -5.43 20.25 1.59
C ASP A 79 -5.34 18.88 2.24
N GLU A 80 -4.80 18.91 3.45
CA GLU A 80 -4.68 17.82 4.43
C GLU A 80 -6.09 17.40 4.90
N SER A 81 -6.93 17.06 3.93
CA SER A 81 -8.33 16.77 4.06
C SER A 81 -8.45 15.29 4.40
N ASN A 82 -8.96 15.07 5.60
CA ASN A 82 -9.55 13.85 6.11
C ASN A 82 -9.61 12.71 5.08
N PHE A 83 -8.91 11.60 5.34
CA PHE A 83 -9.03 10.32 4.60
C PHE A 83 -10.43 9.67 4.80
N MET A 84 -11.49 10.47 4.91
CA MET A 84 -12.86 9.99 4.96
C MET A 84 -13.18 9.35 3.61
N PHE A 85 -13.87 8.22 3.70
CA PHE A 85 -14.36 7.51 2.53
C PHE A 85 -15.32 8.40 1.74
N ASP A 86 -15.00 8.61 0.45
CA ASP A 86 -15.82 9.33 -0.50
C ASP A 86 -16.38 8.33 -1.54
N GLN A 87 -17.70 8.11 -1.46
CA GLN A 87 -18.41 7.18 -2.32
C GLN A 87 -18.46 7.66 -3.77
N GLU A 88 -18.71 8.94 -4.01
CA GLU A 88 -18.83 9.49 -5.36
C GLU A 88 -17.50 9.42 -6.10
N ARG A 89 -16.40 9.77 -5.41
CA ARG A 89 -15.03 9.63 -5.94
C ARG A 89 -14.72 8.18 -6.28
N SER A 90 -15.06 7.26 -5.39
CA SER A 90 -14.84 5.82 -5.59
C SER A 90 -15.63 5.28 -6.79
N HIS A 91 -16.86 5.73 -7.01
CA HIS A 91 -17.67 5.37 -8.19
C HIS A 91 -17.05 5.88 -9.49
N LEU A 92 -16.48 7.09 -9.49
CA LEU A 92 -15.79 7.61 -10.67
C LEU A 92 -14.53 6.83 -11.01
N ASP A 93 -13.73 6.50 -10.00
CA ASP A 93 -12.51 5.73 -10.22
C ASP A 93 -12.83 4.32 -10.70
N PHE A 94 -13.91 3.72 -10.19
CA PHE A 94 -14.45 2.49 -10.73
C PHE A 94 -14.89 2.62 -12.20
N ALA A 95 -15.63 3.67 -12.57
CA ALA A 95 -16.02 3.93 -13.96
C ALA A 95 -14.80 4.14 -14.89
N LYS A 96 -13.76 4.85 -14.42
CA LYS A 96 -12.50 5.00 -15.16
C LYS A 96 -11.81 3.65 -15.36
N MET A 97 -11.81 2.78 -14.36
CA MET A 97 -11.23 1.44 -14.45
C MET A 97 -11.95 0.61 -15.52
N ILE A 98 -13.29 0.60 -15.51
CA ILE A 98 -14.12 -0.06 -16.52
C ILE A 98 -13.73 0.41 -17.93
N ILE A 99 -13.70 1.74 -18.16
CA ILE A 99 -13.35 2.33 -19.46
C ILE A 99 -11.91 1.99 -19.85
N LYS A 100 -10.95 2.12 -18.92
CA LYS A 100 -9.52 1.97 -19.22
C LYS A 100 -9.15 0.53 -19.56
N HIS A 101 -9.73 -0.42 -18.85
CA HIS A 101 -9.42 -1.85 -18.97
C HIS A 101 -10.45 -2.62 -19.78
N GLN A 102 -11.47 -1.94 -20.32
CA GLN A 102 -12.54 -2.54 -21.12
C GLN A 102 -13.23 -3.70 -20.37
N PHE A 103 -13.42 -3.51 -19.06
CA PHE A 103 -14.10 -4.52 -18.26
C PHE A 103 -15.60 -4.55 -18.60
N PRO A 104 -16.23 -5.73 -18.45
CA PRO A 104 -17.67 -5.87 -18.61
C PRO A 104 -18.44 -4.92 -17.67
N LEU A 105 -19.55 -4.35 -18.16
CA LEU A 105 -20.38 -3.44 -17.36
C LEU A 105 -21.10 -4.16 -16.22
N ASP A 106 -21.40 -5.45 -16.39
CA ASP A 106 -22.00 -6.33 -15.38
C ASP A 106 -21.02 -6.69 -14.24
N MET A 107 -19.77 -6.20 -14.27
CA MET A 107 -18.82 -6.38 -13.19
C MET A 107 -19.37 -5.89 -11.84
N VAL A 108 -20.24 -4.89 -11.83
CA VAL A 108 -20.93 -4.41 -10.61
C VAL A 108 -21.93 -5.40 -10.05
N GLU A 109 -22.37 -6.38 -10.84
CA GLU A 109 -23.33 -7.40 -10.44
C GLU A 109 -22.66 -8.65 -9.88
N GLN A 110 -21.39 -8.87 -10.24
CA GLN A 110 -20.60 -10.05 -9.88
C GLN A 110 -20.46 -10.22 -8.37
N GLU A 111 -20.98 -11.33 -7.86
CA GLU A 111 -21.08 -11.62 -6.42
C GLU A 111 -19.71 -11.60 -5.72
N PHE A 112 -18.72 -12.32 -6.26
CA PHE A 112 -17.38 -12.39 -5.66
C PHE A 112 -16.67 -11.04 -5.67
N PHE A 113 -16.93 -10.20 -6.66
CA PHE A 113 -16.38 -8.84 -6.71
C PHE A 113 -17.01 -7.94 -5.64
N LYS A 114 -18.33 -8.09 -5.41
CA LYS A 114 -19.02 -7.44 -4.29
C LYS A 114 -18.45 -7.83 -2.94
N ILE A 115 -18.23 -9.12 -2.72
CA ILE A 115 -17.64 -9.65 -1.49
C ILE A 115 -16.22 -9.10 -1.30
N PHE A 116 -15.40 -9.12 -2.35
CA PHE A 116 -14.04 -8.60 -2.31
C PHE A 116 -14.01 -7.12 -1.89
N LEU A 117 -14.80 -6.26 -2.53
CA LEU A 117 -14.80 -4.83 -2.20
C LEU A 117 -15.42 -4.54 -0.83
N LYS A 118 -16.47 -5.27 -0.41
CA LYS A 118 -17.03 -5.12 0.94
C LYS A 118 -16.04 -5.49 2.04
N ASN A 119 -15.18 -6.49 1.81
CA ASN A 119 -14.13 -6.87 2.76
C ASN A 119 -13.02 -5.82 2.84
N LEU A 120 -12.75 -5.08 1.76
CA LEU A 120 -11.77 -4.00 1.75
C LEU A 120 -12.30 -2.70 2.33
N GLN A 121 -13.52 -2.32 1.98
CA GLN A 121 -14.18 -1.09 2.40
C GLN A 121 -15.68 -1.35 2.64
N PRO A 122 -16.09 -1.62 3.89
CA PRO A 122 -17.48 -1.95 4.21
C PRO A 122 -18.47 -0.85 3.84
N MET A 123 -18.04 0.41 3.91
CA MET A 123 -18.86 1.58 3.59
C MET A 123 -19.10 1.76 2.08
N PHE A 124 -18.34 1.06 1.23
CA PHE A 124 -18.53 1.18 -0.22
C PHE A 124 -19.82 0.52 -0.65
N GLU A 125 -20.73 1.29 -1.21
CA GLU A 125 -21.91 0.76 -1.89
C GLU A 125 -21.64 0.68 -3.40
N PHE A 126 -22.07 -0.42 -4.01
CA PHE A 126 -21.91 -0.57 -5.44
C PHE A 126 -22.84 0.39 -6.18
N PRO A 127 -22.34 1.08 -7.23
CA PRO A 127 -23.22 1.85 -8.08
C PRO A 127 -24.22 0.92 -8.76
N LEU A 128 -25.48 1.34 -8.81
CA LEU A 128 -26.44 0.74 -9.74
C LEU A 128 -25.95 0.95 -11.17
N ASN A 129 -26.35 0.06 -12.10
CA ASN A 129 -25.96 0.18 -13.52
C ASN A 129 -26.23 1.57 -14.09
N ASP A 130 -27.36 2.19 -13.72
CA ASP A 130 -27.72 3.54 -14.16
C ASP A 130 -26.71 4.60 -13.68
N ILE A 131 -26.22 4.47 -12.45
CA ILE A 131 -25.21 5.36 -11.86
C ILE A 131 -23.85 5.13 -12.53
N LEU A 132 -23.49 3.88 -12.80
CA LEU A 132 -22.27 3.54 -13.54
C LEU A 132 -22.29 4.16 -14.94
N LEU A 133 -23.38 3.98 -15.68
CA LEU A 133 -23.58 4.55 -17.00
C LEU A 133 -23.54 6.08 -16.95
N PHE A 134 -24.23 6.70 -15.99
CA PHE A 134 -24.17 8.14 -15.77
C PHE A 134 -22.72 8.63 -15.59
N ASN A 135 -21.93 7.96 -14.76
CA ASN A 135 -20.53 8.31 -14.52
C ASN A 135 -19.67 8.12 -15.79
N ILE A 136 -19.88 7.05 -16.56
CA ILE A 136 -19.21 6.84 -17.85
C ILE A 136 -19.53 7.97 -18.83
N HIS A 137 -20.82 8.32 -18.96
CA HIS A 137 -21.28 9.44 -19.79
C HIS A 137 -20.68 10.78 -19.34
N ARG A 138 -20.59 11.01 -18.02
CA ARG A 138 -19.96 12.20 -17.45
C ARG A 138 -18.48 12.30 -17.83
N ILE A 139 -17.73 11.20 -17.70
CA ILE A 139 -16.32 11.13 -18.10
C ILE A 139 -16.17 11.38 -19.60
N TYR A 140 -17.05 10.80 -20.43
CA TYR A 140 -17.03 11.03 -21.87
C TYR A 140 -17.28 12.51 -22.21
N LYS A 141 -18.29 13.13 -21.61
CA LYS A 141 -18.63 14.54 -21.84
C LYS A 141 -17.48 15.48 -21.49
N ASP A 142 -16.89 15.31 -20.30
CA ASP A 142 -15.73 16.12 -19.85
C ASP A 142 -14.53 15.99 -20.79
N LYS A 143 -14.22 14.76 -21.24
CA LYS A 143 -13.14 14.55 -22.23
C LYS A 143 -13.46 15.15 -23.58
N LYS A 144 -14.71 15.04 -24.04
CA LYS A 144 -15.15 15.62 -25.32
C LYS A 144 -15.00 17.15 -25.31
N GLU A 145 -15.48 17.81 -24.26
CA GLU A 145 -15.38 19.26 -24.10
C GLU A 145 -13.90 19.71 -24.06
N LYS A 146 -13.06 19.00 -23.30
CA LYS A 146 -11.62 19.28 -23.27
C LYS A 146 -10.97 19.13 -24.63
N LEU A 147 -11.29 18.07 -25.37
CA LEU A 147 -10.75 17.87 -26.72
C LEU A 147 -11.21 18.94 -27.70
N GLN A 148 -12.47 19.38 -27.62
CA GLN A 148 -12.98 20.48 -28.46
C GLN A 148 -12.16 21.76 -28.27
N LEU A 149 -11.82 22.11 -27.02
CA LEU A 149 -10.96 23.25 -26.71
C LEU A 149 -9.52 23.16 -27.27
N TYR A 150 -9.03 21.97 -27.63
CA TYR A 150 -7.72 21.83 -28.29
C TYR A 150 -7.76 22.04 -29.80
N PHE A 151 -8.95 22.00 -30.41
CA PHE A 151 -9.13 22.11 -31.87
C PHE A 151 -9.82 23.42 -32.31
N ASP A 152 -10.24 24.26 -31.36
CA ASP A 152 -10.68 25.65 -31.56
C ASP A 152 -9.50 26.62 -31.40
#